data_AF-A0A7H0JWL1-F1
#
_entry.id   AF-A0A7H0JWL1-F1
#
_cell.length_a   1.000
_cell.length_b   1.000
_cell.length_c   1.000
_cell.angle_alpha   90.00
_cell.angle_beta   90.00
_cell.angle_gamma   90.00
#
_symmetry.space_group_name_H-M   'P 1'
#
loop_
_entity.id
_entity.type
_entity.pdbx_description
1 polymer ?
#
loop_
_entity_poly.entity_id
_entity_poly.type
_entity_poly.pdbx_seq_one_letter_code
_entity_poly.pdbx_strand_id
1 'polypeptide(L)' 'MPSNPDAGRWRLAPRWEADVDLCQGDRVNFGGGVWEVLCDHRADVIPPGAPDLYRKI' A
#
# COMPACT_ATOMS: atom_id res chain seq x y z
N MET A 1 -20.46 -6.91 10.13
CA MET A 1 -19.39 -5.89 10.21
C MET A 1 -18.08 -6.66 10.44
N PRO A 2 -17.28 -7.01 9.42
CA PRO A 2 -15.97 -7.57 9.72
C PRO A 2 -15.11 -6.46 10.33
N SER A 3 -14.82 -6.65 11.62
CA SER A 3 -13.89 -5.86 12.43
C SER A 3 -12.53 -5.82 11.74
N ASN A 4 -12.11 -4.63 11.31
CA ASN A 4 -10.75 -4.38 10.80
C ASN A 4 -9.77 -4.49 11.98
N PRO A 5 -9.02 -5.59 12.14
CA PRO A 5 -8.15 -5.81 13.30
C PRO A 5 -6.90 -4.90 13.29
N ASP A 6 -6.72 -4.10 12.23
CA ASP A 6 -5.53 -3.30 11.98
C ASP A 6 -5.56 -1.90 12.61
N ALA A 7 -6.60 -1.56 13.38
CA ALA A 7 -6.71 -0.27 14.05
C ALA A 7 -5.59 0.02 15.09
N GLY A 8 -4.72 -0.95 15.39
CA GLY A 8 -3.52 -0.79 16.23
C GLY A 8 -2.19 -0.75 15.47
N ARG A 9 -2.19 -0.91 14.14
CA ARG A 9 -0.95 -1.06 13.33
C ARG A 9 -0.46 0.24 12.68
N TRP A 10 -1.15 1.36 12.91
CA TRP A 10 -0.87 2.70 12.36
C TRP A 10 0.51 3.30 12.66
N ARG A 11 1.43 2.59 13.32
CA ARG A 11 2.80 3.07 13.49
C ARG A 11 3.70 2.81 12.28
N LEU A 12 3.41 1.79 11.45
CA LEU A 12 4.22 1.46 10.27
C LEU A 12 3.30 0.91 9.17
N ALA A 13 3.37 1.48 7.96
CA ALA A 13 2.67 0.96 6.80
C ALA A 13 2.99 -0.55 6.59
N PRO A 14 2.01 -1.40 6.23
CA PRO A 14 2.28 -2.81 5.92
C PRO A 14 3.34 -2.93 4.82
N ARG A 15 4.13 -4.00 4.83
CA ARG A 15 5.05 -4.30 3.71
C ARG A 15 4.22 -4.52 2.45
N TRP A 16 4.69 -4.04 1.30
CA TRP A 16 4.06 -4.34 0.02
C TRP A 16 4.09 -5.85 -0.24
N GLU A 17 2.95 -6.40 -0.64
CA GLU A 17 2.75 -7.81 -0.99
C GLU A 17 2.10 -7.86 -2.37
N ALA A 18 2.49 -8.82 -3.19
CA ALA A 18 1.91 -8.99 -4.52
C ALA A 18 0.50 -9.58 -4.43
N ASP A 19 -0.32 -9.34 -5.45
CA ASP A 19 -1.63 -9.98 -5.65
C ASP A 19 -2.71 -9.63 -4.60
N VAL A 20 -2.48 -8.60 -3.78
CA VAL A 20 -3.45 -8.04 -2.82
C VAL A 20 -4.22 -6.86 -3.42
N ASP A 21 -5.47 -6.67 -3.03
CA ASP A 21 -6.23 -5.47 -3.39
C ASP A 21 -5.77 -4.28 -2.53
N LEU A 22 -5.43 -3.17 -3.20
CA LEU A 22 -5.02 -1.91 -2.59
C LEU A 22 -6.04 -0.82 -2.92
N CYS A 23 -6.37 -0.01 -1.94
CA CYS A 23 -7.29 1.11 -2.09
C CYS A 23 -6.52 2.43 -2.17
N GLN A 24 -7.09 3.41 -2.87
CA GLN A 24 -6.58 4.78 -2.89
C GLN A 24 -6.40 5.32 -1.46
N GLY A 25 -5.20 5.85 -1.18
CA GLY A 25 -4.81 6.39 0.11
C GLY A 25 -4.16 5.38 1.06
N ASP A 26 -4.13 4.08 0.71
CA ASP A 26 -3.38 3.09 1.45
C ASP A 26 -1.89 3.41 1.43
N ARG A 27 -1.16 2.92 2.43
CA ARG A 27 0.29 3.08 2.53
C ARG A 27 0.96 1.73 2.61
N VAL A 28 2.04 1.57 1.87
CA VAL A 28 2.82 0.33 1.81
C VAL A 28 4.32 0.63 1.94
N ASN A 29 5.05 -0.27 2.60
CA ASN A 29 6.50 -0.22 2.72
C ASN A 29 7.15 -1.09 1.65
N PHE A 30 7.97 -0.48 0.78
CA PHE A 30 8.72 -1.19 -0.25
C PHE A 30 10.10 -0.58 -0.43
N GLY A 31 11.15 -1.42 -0.45
CA GLY A 31 12.52 -0.97 -0.68
C GLY A 31 13.04 0.04 0.37
N GLY A 32 12.55 -0.04 1.61
CA GLY A 32 12.94 0.87 2.69
C GLY A 32 12.29 2.26 2.65
N GLY A 33 11.30 2.49 1.77
CA GLY A 33 10.49 3.70 1.75
C GLY A 33 8.99 3.39 1.89
N VAL A 34 8.23 4.39 2.33
CA VAL A 34 6.76 4.34 2.36
C VAL A 34 6.24 4.88 1.03
N TRP A 35 5.20 4.24 0.52
CA TRP A 35 4.52 4.61 -0.72
C TRP A 35 3.03 4.70 -0.44
N GLU A 36 2.40 5.76 -0.93
CA GLU A 36 0.95 5.95 -0.91
C GLU A 36 0.33 5.47 -2.22
N VAL A 37 -0.78 4.75 -2.14
CA VAL A 37 -1.55 4.24 -3.27
C VAL A 37 -2.41 5.36 -3.84
N LEU A 38 -2.31 5.59 -5.15
CA LEU A 38 -2.96 6.72 -5.83
C LEU A 38 -4.35 6.38 -6.38
N CYS A 39 -4.64 5.10 -6.63
CA CYS A 39 -5.94 4.62 -7.09
C CYS A 39 -6.16 3.15 -6.68
N ASP A 40 -7.41 2.72 -6.65
CA ASP A 40 -7.77 1.33 -6.37
C ASP A 40 -7.21 0.41 -7.46
N HIS A 41 -6.42 -0.58 -7.07
CA HIS A 41 -5.85 -1.56 -8.00
C HIS A 41 -5.38 -2.79 -7.23
N ARG A 42 -5.04 -3.85 -7.96
CA ARG A 42 -4.36 -5.02 -7.39
C ARG A 42 -2.86 -4.77 -7.35
N ALA A 43 -2.14 -5.31 -6.39
CA ALA A 43 -0.68 -5.18 -6.31
C ALA A 43 0.03 -6.09 -7.35
N ASP A 44 -0.18 -5.84 -8.64
CA ASP A 44 0.47 -6.55 -9.75
C ASP A 44 1.82 -5.95 -10.15
N VAL A 45 2.05 -4.68 -9.80
CA VAL A 45 3.29 -3.93 -10.07
C VAL A 45 3.88 -3.35 -8.78
N ILE A 46 5.21 -3.33 -8.71
CA ILE A 46 5.93 -2.79 -7.56
C ILE A 46 5.95 -1.25 -7.59
N PRO A 47 6.01 -0.57 -6.43
CA PRO A 47 5.92 0.89 -6.36
C PRO A 47 6.88 1.69 -7.24
N PRO A 48 8.20 1.39 -7.31
CA PRO A 48 9.09 2.15 -8.19
C PRO A 48 8.86 1.91 -9.69
N GLY A 49 8.10 0.87 -10.07
CA GLY A 49 7.77 0.55 -11.46
C GLY A 49 6.43 1.14 -11.93
N ALA A 50 5.67 1.78 -11.04
CA ALA A 50 4.32 2.26 -11.33
C ALA A 50 4.05 3.63 -10.68
N PRO A 51 4.67 4.71 -11.20
CA PRO A 51 4.51 6.06 -10.66
C PRO A 51 3.07 6.60 -10.74
N ASP A 52 2.24 6.05 -11.63
CA ASP A 52 0.82 6.39 -11.74
C ASP A 52 -0.05 5.74 -10.65
N LEU A 53 0.45 4.68 -10.00
CA LEU A 53 -0.26 3.92 -8.96
C LEU A 53 0.28 4.19 -7.55
N TYR A 54 1.55 4.61 -7.44
CA TYR A 54 2.22 4.82 -6.16
C TYR A 54 2.99 6.13 -6.11
N ARG A 55 2.92 6.81 -4.97
CA ARG A 55 3.71 8.00 -4.66
C ARG A 55 4.57 7.78 -3.43
N LYS A 56 5.89 7.96 -3.55
CA LYS A 56 6.81 7.88 -2.40
C LYS A 56 6.56 9.04 -1.43
N ILE A 57 6.56 8.75 -0.13
CA ILE A 57 6.41 9.70 0.99
C ILE A 57 7.59 9.62 1.95
#